data_AF-A0A7Y2ES81-F1
#
_entry.id   AF-A0A7Y2ES81-F1
#
_cell.length_a   1.000
_cell.length_b   1.000
_cell.length_c   1.000
_cell.angle_alpha   90.00
_cell.angle_beta   90.00
_cell.angle_gamma   90.00
#
_symmetry.space_group_name_H-M   'P 1'
#
loop_
_entity.id
_entity.type
_entity.pdbx_description
1 polymer ?
#
loop_
_entity_poly.entity_id
_entity_poly.type
_entity_poly.pdbx_seq_one_letter_code
_entity_poly.pdbx_strand_id
1 'polypeptide(L)'
;MPQTLIALGALVLVMLFSMSQQRSSIQHSQNMVSAELEVMANASAKEMMQLIGSKPFDARIADGTIAVQASDDATDLLTAPAQFGYNNSFDDCEDIDDFNRMAPDTLYFDVNGDVGFEFIVDVEVNYVNSEGEVSSTPTWIKEVTLTVNGLTPDSGLNYLKQPIVLKRQFSPQWN
;
A
#
# COMPACT_ATOMS: atom_id res chain seq x y z
N MET A 1 3.58 -66.49 -9.19
CA MET A 1 2.99 -65.16 -9.51
C MET A 1 3.61 -64.01 -8.68
N PRO A 2 4.95 -63.89 -8.51
CA PRO A 2 5.56 -62.73 -7.83
C PRO A 2 5.65 -61.49 -8.73
N GLN A 3 5.62 -61.68 -10.05
CA GLN A 3 5.81 -60.63 -11.05
C GLN A 3 4.66 -59.60 -11.08
N THR A 4 3.42 -60.04 -10.82
CA THR A 4 2.25 -59.17 -10.71
C THR A 4 2.27 -58.33 -9.44
N LEU A 5 2.76 -58.88 -8.33
CA LEU A 5 2.92 -58.18 -7.05
C LEU A 5 3.96 -57.06 -7.13
N ILE A 6 5.08 -57.33 -7.82
CA ILE A 6 6.13 -56.33 -8.06
C ILE A 6 5.61 -55.23 -9.01
N ALA A 7 4.85 -55.58 -10.05
CA ALA A 7 4.25 -54.61 -10.96
C ALA A 7 3.24 -53.68 -10.24
N LEU A 8 2.44 -54.22 -9.33
CA LEU A 8 1.48 -53.45 -8.54
C LEU A 8 2.20 -52.51 -7.56
N GLY A 9 3.28 -52.98 -6.91
CA GLY A 9 4.13 -52.14 -6.06
C GLY A 9 4.82 -51.01 -6.83
N ALA A 10 5.34 -51.28 -8.03
CA ALA A 10 5.92 -50.26 -8.90
C ALA A 10 4.89 -49.20 -9.32
N LEU A 11 3.66 -49.61 -9.61
CA LEU A 11 2.57 -48.71 -9.99
C LEU A 11 2.17 -47.77 -8.83
N VAL A 12 2.12 -48.29 -7.60
CA VAL A 12 1.89 -47.47 -6.40
C VAL A 12 3.01 -46.46 -6.18
N LEU A 13 4.27 -46.85 -6.35
CA LEU A 13 5.41 -45.94 -6.23
C LEU A 13 5.36 -44.81 -7.27
N VAL A 14 5.01 -45.13 -8.52
CA VAL A 14 4.84 -44.12 -9.58
C VAL A 14 3.67 -43.18 -9.26
N MET A 15 2.56 -43.67 -8.74
CA MET A 15 1.43 -42.83 -8.31
C MET A 15 1.82 -41.89 -7.17
N LEU A 16 2.51 -42.39 -6.14
CA LEU A 16 2.98 -41.56 -5.02
C LEU A 16 3.96 -40.49 -5.50
N PHE A 17 4.88 -40.84 -6.40
CA PHE A 17 5.81 -39.89 -6.99
C PHE A 17 5.06 -38.82 -7.81
N SER A 18 4.11 -39.23 -8.65
CA SER A 18 3.29 -38.31 -9.44
C SER A 18 2.49 -37.35 -8.57
N MET A 19 1.87 -37.84 -7.49
CA MET A 19 1.16 -36.99 -6.51
C MET A 19 2.11 -36.00 -5.82
N SER A 20 3.33 -36.43 -5.47
CA SER A 20 4.32 -35.54 -4.86
C SER A 20 4.75 -34.42 -5.82
N GLN A 21 4.91 -34.75 -7.10
CA GLN A 21 5.26 -33.79 -8.14
C GLN A 21 4.11 -32.83 -8.42
N GLN A 22 2.86 -33.31 -8.46
CA GLN A 22 1.68 -32.46 -8.61
C GLN A 22 1.54 -31.48 -7.44
N ARG A 23 1.72 -31.93 -6.20
CA ARG A 23 1.71 -31.05 -5.02
C ARG A 23 2.80 -29.98 -5.11
N SER A 24 4.01 -30.36 -5.50
CA SER A 24 5.11 -29.40 -5.70
C SER A 24 4.79 -28.38 -6.79
N SER A 25 4.16 -28.81 -7.89
CA SER A 25 3.76 -27.93 -8.98
C SER A 25 2.70 -26.92 -8.52
N ILE A 26 1.69 -27.37 -7.78
CA ILE A 26 0.63 -26.51 -7.25
C ILE A 26 1.21 -25.47 -6.29
N GLN A 27 2.09 -25.89 -5.38
CA GLN A 27 2.76 -24.97 -4.46
C GLN A 27 3.62 -23.94 -5.21
N HIS A 28 4.32 -24.35 -6.26
CA HIS A 28 5.10 -23.43 -7.07
C HIS A 28 4.22 -22.40 -7.78
N SER A 29 3.10 -22.82 -8.38
CA SER A 29 2.14 -21.90 -9.00
C SER A 29 1.53 -20.93 -7.99
N GLN A 30 1.18 -21.38 -6.78
CA GLN A 30 0.66 -20.51 -5.73
C GLN A 30 1.69 -19.47 -5.28
N ASN A 31 2.95 -19.87 -5.11
CA ASN A 31 4.03 -18.95 -4.75
C ASN A 31 4.29 -17.92 -5.86
N MET A 32 4.19 -18.33 -7.12
CA MET A 32 4.35 -17.42 -8.26
C MET A 32 3.25 -16.35 -8.30
N VAL A 33 1.98 -16.76 -8.15
CA VAL A 33 0.84 -15.83 -8.10
C VAL A 33 0.98 -14.87 -6.92
N SER A 34 1.35 -15.37 -5.73
CA SER A 34 1.57 -14.51 -4.56
C SER A 34 2.68 -13.48 -4.80
N ALA A 35 3.77 -13.87 -5.45
CA ALA A 35 4.87 -12.96 -5.76
C ALA A 35 4.46 -11.89 -6.78
N GLU A 36 3.65 -12.27 -7.79
CA GLU A 36 3.13 -11.34 -8.78
C GLU A 36 2.16 -10.32 -8.15
N LEU A 37 1.30 -10.76 -7.24
CA LEU A 37 0.41 -9.88 -6.46
C LEU A 37 1.19 -8.90 -5.59
N GLU A 38 2.28 -9.35 -4.95
CA GLU A 38 3.16 -8.46 -4.18
C GLU A 38 3.82 -7.40 -5.06
N VAL A 39 4.25 -7.77 -6.28
CA VAL A 39 4.81 -6.82 -7.25
C VAL A 39 3.77 -5.80 -7.69
N MET A 40 2.54 -6.24 -7.98
CA MET A 40 1.43 -5.36 -8.35
C MET A 40 1.08 -4.40 -7.21
N ALA A 41 0.90 -4.91 -5.99
CA ALA A 41 0.61 -4.09 -4.81
C ALA A 41 1.68 -3.02 -4.57
N ASN A 42 2.95 -3.36 -4.75
CA ASN A 42 4.07 -2.43 -4.60
C ASN A 42 4.11 -1.38 -5.73
N ALA A 43 3.75 -1.75 -6.96
CA ALA A 43 3.62 -0.79 -8.04
C ALA A 43 2.51 0.24 -7.75
N SER A 44 1.33 -0.23 -7.35
CA SER A 44 0.20 0.64 -6.97
C SER A 44 0.54 1.54 -5.76
N ALA A 45 1.19 0.99 -4.74
CA ALA A 45 1.66 1.77 -3.58
C ALA A 45 2.57 2.93 -3.99
N LYS A 46 3.48 2.70 -4.94
CA LYS A 46 4.41 3.73 -5.43
C LYS A 46 3.71 4.79 -6.27
N GLU A 47 2.80 4.38 -7.15
CA GLU A 47 1.99 5.30 -7.94
C GLU A 47 1.16 6.20 -7.03
N MET A 48 0.51 5.62 -6.02
CA MET A 48 -0.28 6.36 -5.05
C MET A 48 0.57 7.35 -4.24
N MET A 49 1.74 6.90 -3.76
CA MET A 49 2.69 7.77 -3.07
C MET A 49 3.19 8.91 -3.97
N GLN A 50 3.31 8.68 -5.27
CA GLN A 50 3.66 9.72 -6.23
C GLN A 50 2.50 10.71 -6.44
N LEU A 51 1.26 10.24 -6.46
CA LEU A 51 0.10 11.12 -6.56
C LEU A 51 -0.03 12.00 -5.32
N ILE A 52 0.07 11.43 -4.11
CA ILE A 52 0.08 12.20 -2.86
C ILE A 52 1.22 13.23 -2.88
N GLY A 53 2.41 12.83 -3.31
CA GLY A 53 3.55 13.73 -3.45
C GLY A 53 3.43 14.80 -4.53
N SER A 54 2.45 14.70 -5.42
CA SER A 54 2.16 15.71 -6.44
C SER A 54 1.20 16.80 -5.94
N LYS A 55 0.52 16.54 -4.82
CA LYS A 55 -0.40 17.48 -4.20
C LYS A 55 0.38 18.56 -3.43
N PRO A 56 -0.22 19.75 -3.24
CA PRO A 56 0.36 20.79 -2.41
C PRO A 56 0.67 20.27 -1.00
N PHE A 57 1.73 20.81 -0.39
CA PHE A 57 2.15 20.38 0.94
C PHE A 57 1.09 20.67 2.02
N ASP A 58 0.37 21.78 1.89
CA ASP A 58 -0.65 22.28 2.82
C ASP A 58 -1.52 23.30 2.09
N ALA A 59 -2.84 23.28 2.30
CA ALA A 59 -3.80 24.15 1.64
C ALA A 59 -3.49 25.64 1.87
N ARG A 60 -2.98 25.99 3.05
CA ARG A 60 -2.64 27.39 3.41
C ARG A 60 -1.47 27.93 2.60
N ILE A 61 -0.60 27.06 2.11
CA ILE A 61 0.51 27.40 1.21
C ILE A 61 0.04 27.39 -0.24
N ALA A 62 -0.81 26.42 -0.61
CA ALA A 62 -1.27 26.19 -1.97
C ALA A 62 -2.06 27.38 -2.55
N ASP A 63 -2.95 27.95 -1.75
CA ASP A 63 -3.90 28.99 -2.19
C ASP A 63 -3.25 30.39 -2.26
N GLY A 64 -1.94 30.50 -2.03
CA GLY A 64 -1.19 31.76 -2.07
C GLY A 64 -1.67 32.79 -1.04
N THR A 65 -2.52 32.37 -0.09
CA THR A 65 -3.14 33.22 0.93
C THR A 65 -2.11 33.76 1.90
N ILE A 66 -0.98 33.06 2.06
CA ILE A 66 0.14 33.48 2.93
C ILE A 66 1.44 33.43 2.15
N ALA A 67 2.11 34.58 2.02
CA ALA A 67 3.47 34.66 1.53
C ALA A 67 4.42 34.13 2.61
N VAL A 68 4.78 32.85 2.51
CA VAL A 68 5.66 32.19 3.49
C VAL A 68 7.08 32.70 3.31
N GLN A 69 7.65 33.27 4.38
CA GLN A 69 9.08 33.59 4.47
C GLN A 69 9.82 32.48 5.21
N ALA A 70 11.11 32.30 4.89
CA ALA A 70 11.96 31.28 5.52
C ALA A 70 12.13 31.45 7.05
N SER A 71 11.73 32.59 7.61
CA SER A 71 11.74 32.88 9.04
C SER A 71 10.44 32.55 9.76
N ASP A 72 9.39 32.19 9.03
CA ASP A 72 8.08 32.01 9.62
C ASP A 72 7.97 30.67 10.36
N ASP A 73 7.25 30.69 11.48
CA ASP A 73 7.03 29.50 12.30
C ASP A 73 5.99 28.60 11.62
N ALA A 74 6.35 27.33 11.40
CA ALA A 74 5.47 26.33 10.83
C ALA A 74 4.17 26.17 11.66
N THR A 75 4.24 26.40 12.97
CA THR A 75 3.11 26.21 13.88
C THR A 75 1.98 27.22 13.68
N ASP A 76 2.30 28.42 13.20
CA ASP A 76 1.30 29.47 12.92
C ASP A 76 0.73 29.35 11.49
N LEU A 77 1.55 28.84 10.57
CA LEU A 77 1.24 28.83 9.13
C LEU A 77 0.55 27.57 8.65
N LEU A 78 0.91 26.40 9.19
CA LEU A 78 0.43 25.12 8.71
C LEU A 78 -0.85 24.67 9.42
N THR A 79 -1.55 23.71 8.83
CA THR A 79 -2.68 23.04 9.47
C THR A 79 -2.21 22.32 10.74
N ALA A 80 -2.94 22.49 11.83
CA ALA A 80 -2.60 21.77 13.07
C ALA A 80 -2.86 20.26 12.88
N PRO A 81 -2.05 19.35 13.46
CA PRO A 81 -2.26 17.90 13.29
C PRO A 81 -3.65 17.40 13.72
N ALA A 82 -4.33 18.11 14.63
CA ALA A 82 -5.71 17.80 15.04
C ALA A 82 -6.77 18.16 13.98
N GLN A 83 -6.38 18.92 12.95
CA GLN A 83 -7.22 19.37 11.84
C GLN A 83 -6.88 18.68 10.52
N PHE A 84 -5.96 17.70 10.54
CA PHE A 84 -5.71 16.85 9.39
C PHE A 84 -7.00 16.15 8.94
N GLY A 85 -7.00 15.70 7.69
CA GLY A 85 -8.09 14.91 7.14
C GLY A 85 -8.48 13.75 8.05
N TYR A 86 -9.76 13.37 7.95
CA TYR A 86 -10.26 12.17 8.60
C TYR A 86 -11.44 11.62 7.80
N ASN A 87 -11.30 10.39 7.32
CA ASN A 87 -12.33 9.71 6.55
C ASN A 87 -12.79 10.50 5.30
N ASN A 88 -11.87 11.29 4.74
CA ASN A 88 -12.07 11.96 3.45
C ASN A 88 -12.08 10.91 2.34
N SER A 89 -12.85 11.15 1.27
CA SER A 89 -12.69 10.35 0.06
C SER A 89 -11.39 10.72 -0.64
N PHE A 90 -10.87 9.81 -1.45
CA PHE A 90 -9.63 10.05 -2.19
C PHE A 90 -9.72 11.29 -3.10
N ASP A 91 -10.87 11.50 -3.74
CA ASP A 91 -11.12 12.62 -4.65
C ASP A 91 -11.23 13.97 -3.92
N ASP A 92 -11.61 13.95 -2.63
CA ASP A 92 -11.76 15.16 -1.80
C ASP A 92 -10.43 15.60 -1.15
N CYS A 93 -9.33 14.86 -1.36
CA CYS A 93 -8.02 15.21 -0.80
C CYS A 93 -7.31 16.25 -1.69
N GLU A 94 -7.27 17.50 -1.22
CA GLU A 94 -6.71 18.63 -1.96
C GLU A 94 -5.22 18.84 -1.67
N ASP A 95 -4.77 18.55 -0.44
CA ASP A 95 -3.38 18.63 0.00
C ASP A 95 -2.88 17.34 0.66
N ILE A 96 -1.63 17.31 1.14
CA ILE A 96 -1.02 16.10 1.71
C ILE A 96 -1.69 15.67 3.02
N ASP A 97 -2.11 16.59 3.88
CA ASP A 97 -2.70 16.27 5.19
C ASP A 97 -4.15 15.78 5.12
N ASP A 98 -4.86 16.07 4.03
CA ASP A 98 -6.20 15.52 3.78
C ASP A 98 -6.21 13.99 3.65
N PHE A 99 -5.10 13.39 3.21
CA PHE A 99 -4.96 11.93 3.08
C PHE A 99 -4.83 11.23 4.43
N ASN A 100 -4.65 11.96 5.53
CA ASN A 100 -4.55 11.34 6.85
C ASN A 100 -5.82 10.56 7.17
N ARG A 101 -5.69 9.26 7.40
CA ARG A 101 -6.80 8.37 7.76
C ARG A 101 -7.99 8.53 6.81
N MET A 102 -7.72 8.70 5.51
CA MET A 102 -8.76 8.75 4.48
C MET A 102 -9.65 7.50 4.54
N ALA A 103 -10.88 7.61 4.02
CA ALA A 103 -11.73 6.44 3.86
C ALA A 103 -10.98 5.41 3.00
N PRO A 104 -10.93 4.13 3.38
CA PRO A 104 -10.16 3.14 2.64
C PRO A 104 -10.63 3.10 1.20
N ASP A 105 -9.71 3.35 0.27
CA ASP A 105 -9.99 3.31 -1.15
C ASP A 105 -9.57 1.97 -1.74
N THR A 106 -10.28 1.54 -2.78
CA THR A 106 -10.05 0.25 -3.44
C THR A 106 -9.43 0.48 -4.80
N LEU A 107 -8.23 -0.06 -4.99
CA LEU A 107 -7.57 -0.07 -6.29
C LEU A 107 -7.80 -1.43 -6.95
N TYR A 108 -8.60 -1.43 -8.02
CA TYR A 108 -8.91 -2.62 -8.79
C TYR A 108 -7.87 -2.83 -9.89
N PHE A 109 -7.23 -4.00 -9.90
CA PHE A 109 -6.34 -4.41 -10.97
C PHE A 109 -7.01 -5.50 -11.81
N ASP A 110 -7.28 -5.18 -13.08
CA ASP A 110 -7.85 -6.14 -14.03
C ASP A 110 -6.77 -7.08 -14.57
N VAL A 111 -6.96 -8.39 -14.38
CA VAL A 111 -6.07 -9.41 -14.94
C VAL A 111 -6.64 -9.97 -16.24
N ASN A 112 -7.98 -10.07 -16.38
CA ASN A 112 -8.61 -10.60 -17.59
C ASN A 112 -10.13 -10.31 -17.70
N GLY A 113 -10.54 -9.03 -17.71
CA GLY A 113 -11.90 -8.54 -17.98
C GLY A 113 -12.95 -8.84 -16.91
N ASP A 114 -12.92 -10.06 -16.35
CA ASP A 114 -13.87 -10.60 -15.38
C ASP A 114 -13.18 -11.04 -14.06
N VAL A 115 -11.85 -11.00 -14.00
CA VAL A 115 -11.05 -11.38 -12.83
C VAL A 115 -10.06 -10.28 -12.51
N GLY A 116 -10.16 -9.72 -11.31
CA GLY A 116 -9.23 -8.74 -10.79
C GLY A 116 -9.02 -8.85 -9.29
N PHE A 117 -8.07 -8.06 -8.82
CA PHE A 117 -7.67 -7.99 -7.42
C PHE A 117 -7.91 -6.59 -6.88
N GLU A 118 -8.49 -6.49 -5.69
CA GLU A 118 -8.85 -5.23 -5.04
C GLU A 118 -7.95 -4.95 -3.85
N PHE A 119 -7.08 -3.96 -3.99
CA PHE A 119 -6.21 -3.54 -2.92
C PHE A 119 -6.85 -2.43 -2.11
N ILE A 120 -6.90 -2.61 -0.79
CA ILE A 120 -7.32 -1.57 0.14
C ILE A 120 -6.10 -0.72 0.49
N VAL A 121 -6.23 0.59 0.34
CA VAL A 121 -5.17 1.55 0.65
C VAL A 121 -5.54 2.38 1.86
N ASP A 122 -4.69 2.33 2.87
CA ASP A 122 -4.76 3.16 4.07
C ASP A 122 -3.58 4.14 4.08
N VAL A 123 -3.83 5.39 4.43
CA VAL A 123 -2.80 6.43 4.50
C VAL A 123 -2.83 7.08 5.88
N GLU A 124 -1.64 7.29 6.45
CA GLU A 124 -1.44 8.05 7.68
C GLU A 124 -0.41 9.14 7.41
N VAL A 125 -0.70 10.35 7.87
CA VAL A 125 0.18 11.50 7.68
C VAL A 125 0.51 12.08 9.05
N ASN A 126 1.80 12.26 9.30
CA ASN A 126 2.31 12.82 10.54
C ASN A 126 3.33 13.91 10.24
N TYR A 127 3.36 14.96 11.05
CA TYR A 127 4.52 15.85 11.07
C TYR A 127 5.72 15.13 11.67
N VAL A 128 6.91 15.38 11.13
CA VAL A 128 8.16 14.84 11.67
C VAL A 128 9.21 15.92 11.84
N ASN A 129 10.11 15.75 12.80
CA ASN A 129 11.27 16.62 12.99
C ASN A 129 12.39 16.25 11.99
N SER A 130 13.51 16.97 12.03
CA SER A 130 14.69 16.70 11.19
C SER A 130 15.34 15.34 11.44
N GLU A 131 15.04 14.69 12.56
CA GLU A 131 15.52 13.36 12.94
C GLU A 131 14.56 12.25 12.49
N GLY A 132 13.41 12.61 11.90
CA GLY A 132 12.38 11.68 11.45
C GLY A 132 11.44 11.20 12.55
N GLU A 133 11.46 11.81 13.73
CA GLU A 133 10.54 11.48 14.81
C GLU A 133 9.22 12.23 14.67
N VAL A 134 8.12 11.57 15.01
CA VAL A 134 6.78 12.16 14.98
C VAL A 134 6.70 13.36 15.91
N SER A 135 6.27 14.48 15.36
CA SER A 135 6.09 15.74 16.07
C SER A 135 4.60 16.00 16.31
N SER A 136 4.26 16.39 17.54
CA SER A 136 2.91 16.86 17.88
C SER A 136 2.64 18.30 17.46
N THR A 137 3.67 19.03 17.04
CA THR A 137 3.56 20.40 16.52
C THR A 137 3.83 20.42 15.02
N PRO A 138 3.20 21.31 14.25
CA PRO A 138 3.49 21.44 12.82
C PRO A 138 4.97 21.66 12.53
N THR A 139 5.46 20.97 11.49
CA THR A 139 6.83 21.10 10.97
C THR A 139 6.80 21.20 9.46
N TRP A 140 7.90 21.65 8.86
CA TRP A 140 8.06 21.70 7.40
C TRP A 140 8.31 20.32 6.76
N ILE A 141 8.07 19.22 7.49
CA ILE A 141 8.26 17.86 7.00
C ILE A 141 7.05 17.03 7.40
N LYS A 142 6.34 16.48 6.42
CA LYS A 142 5.26 15.51 6.62
C LYS A 142 5.77 14.13 6.21
N GLU A 143 5.68 13.14 7.10
CA GLU A 143 5.86 11.73 6.76
C GLU A 143 4.49 11.13 6.40
N VAL A 144 4.41 10.58 5.20
CA VAL A 144 3.26 9.80 4.73
C VAL A 144 3.62 8.33 4.85
N THR A 145 2.82 7.59 5.60
CA THR A 145 2.86 6.13 5.69
C THR A 145 1.66 5.58 4.95
N LEU A 146 1.93 4.89 3.84
CA LEU A 146 0.93 4.24 3.02
C LEU A 146 0.98 2.73 3.27
N THR A 147 -0.17 2.13 3.57
CA THR A 147 -0.32 0.70 3.80
C THR A 147 -1.28 0.13 2.77
N VAL A 148 -0.82 -0.84 1.99
CA VAL A 148 -1.65 -1.57 1.02
C VAL A 148 -1.95 -2.97 1.54
N ASN A 149 -3.23 -3.28 1.62
CA ASN A 149 -3.77 -4.56 2.05
C ASN A 149 -4.42 -5.28 0.86
N GLY A 150 -4.22 -6.59 0.76
CA GLY A 150 -4.83 -7.43 -0.27
C GLY A 150 -6.13 -8.06 0.21
N LEU A 151 -6.99 -7.29 0.88
CA LEU A 151 -8.26 -7.79 1.40
C LEU A 151 -9.34 -7.59 0.35
N THR A 152 -10.06 -8.66 0.03
CA THR A 152 -11.34 -8.51 -0.70
C THR A 152 -12.42 -8.06 0.29
N PRO A 153 -13.13 -6.94 0.03
CA PRO A 153 -14.19 -6.41 0.90
C PRO A 153 -15.26 -7.45 1.27
N ASP A 154 -15.57 -8.37 0.36
CA ASP A 154 -16.67 -9.33 0.51
C ASP A 154 -16.29 -10.66 1.18
N SER A 155 -15.00 -11.05 1.13
CA SER A 155 -14.57 -12.39 1.58
C SER A 155 -13.60 -12.37 2.75
N GLY A 156 -13.00 -11.21 3.06
CA GLY A 156 -11.99 -11.07 4.11
C GLY A 156 -10.73 -11.91 3.88
N LEU A 157 -10.59 -12.53 2.71
CA LEU A 157 -9.40 -13.28 2.33
C LEU A 157 -8.30 -12.29 1.99
N ASN A 158 -7.21 -12.38 2.76
CA ASN A 158 -5.98 -11.66 2.47
C ASN A 158 -5.13 -12.50 1.52
N TYR A 159 -4.97 -12.04 0.29
CA TYR A 159 -4.11 -12.71 -0.70
C TYR A 159 -2.67 -12.20 -0.65
N LEU A 160 -2.38 -11.14 0.11
CA LEU A 160 -1.02 -10.75 0.46
C LEU A 160 -0.59 -11.46 1.75
N LYS A 161 0.65 -11.97 1.76
CA LYS A 161 1.23 -12.59 2.95
C LYS A 161 1.38 -11.60 4.11
N GLN A 162 1.65 -10.34 3.77
CA GLN A 162 1.77 -9.22 4.68
C GLN A 162 1.37 -7.93 3.97
N PRO A 163 0.88 -6.91 4.70
CA PRO A 163 0.63 -5.59 4.14
C PRO A 163 1.92 -4.98 3.56
N ILE A 164 1.80 -4.29 2.43
CA ILE A 164 2.91 -3.50 1.88
C ILE A 164 2.88 -2.14 2.55
N VAL A 165 3.94 -1.78 3.26
CA VAL A 165 4.08 -0.47 3.93
C VAL A 165 5.15 0.34 3.21
N LEU A 166 4.77 1.52 2.72
CA LEU A 166 5.67 2.48 2.09
C LEU A 166 5.66 3.78 2.89
N LYS A 167 6.85 4.24 3.28
CA LYS A 167 7.03 5.51 3.98
C LYS A 167 7.80 6.50 3.12
N ARG A 168 7.35 7.75 3.10
CA ARG A 168 8.06 8.83 2.42
C ARG A 168 7.87 10.14 3.17
N GLN A 169 8.94 10.93 3.24
CA GLN A 169 8.90 12.28 3.78
C GLN A 169 8.79 13.29 2.64
N PHE A 170 7.94 14.29 2.86
CA PHE A 170 7.72 15.40 1.95
C PHE A 170 8.03 16.70 2.67
N SER A 171 8.58 17.65 1.92
CA SER A 171 8.82 19.02 2.35
C SER A 171 8.26 19.99 1.31
N PRO A 172 7.87 21.22 1.71
CA PRO A 172 7.46 22.24 0.76
C PRO A 172 8.52 22.46 -0.32
N GLN A 173 8.08 22.61 -1.57
CA GLN A 173 8.94 23.05 -2.66
C GLN A 173 8.89 24.59 -2.69
N TRP A 174 10.01 25.23 -2.38
CA TRP A 174 10.14 26.69 -2.47
C TRP A 174 10.54 27.05 -3.91
N ASN A 175 9.72 27.85 -4.59
CA ASN A 175 10.04 28.41 -5.91
C ASN A 175 10.97 29.63 -5.79
#